data_AF-A0A9E5EW45-F1
#
_entry.id   AF-A0A9E5EW45-F1
#
_cell.length_a   1.000
_cell.length_b   1.000
_cell.length_c   1.000
_cell.angle_alpha   90.00
_cell.angle_beta   90.00
_cell.angle_gamma   90.00
#
_symmetry.space_group_name_H-M   'P 1'
#
loop_
_entity.id
_entity.type
_entity.pdbx_description
1 polymer ?
#
loop_
_entity_poly.entity_id
_entity_poly.type
_entity_poly.pdbx_seq_one_letter_code
_entity_poly.pdbx_strand_id
1 'polypeptide(L)'
;MSLDRDAICNYFLSLQDLIVGTLEKEDEKKFHVDSWERPGGGGGRTKVLMDGSTFEKAGVNFSDVSGEFSEEFAKQIPGDGRAFTACGISLVLHPKNPFVPTVHANFRYLTRGTRSWFGGGVDLTPYYPFREDVIAFHKVWHKACTTHSGVADYDKLKSWCDEYFHLP
;
A
#
# COMPACT_ATOMS: atom_id res chain seq x y z
N MET A 1 8.78 -23.09 4.87
CA MET A 1 9.10 -22.50 3.56
C MET A 1 9.57 -21.08 3.82
N SER A 2 10.77 -20.71 3.36
CA SER A 2 11.21 -19.31 3.38
C SER A 2 10.50 -18.55 2.25
N LEU A 3 9.91 -17.40 2.56
CA LEU A 3 9.32 -16.53 1.56
C LEU A 3 10.42 -15.94 0.66
N ASP A 4 10.21 -15.98 -0.65
CA ASP A 4 11.11 -15.38 -1.63
C ASP A 4 10.88 -13.87 -1.69
N ARG A 5 11.81 -13.11 -1.12
CA ARG A 5 11.75 -11.65 -1.06
C ARG A 5 11.73 -11.04 -2.45
N ASP A 6 12.57 -11.52 -3.36
CA ASP A 6 12.74 -10.90 -4.67
C ASP A 6 11.48 -11.12 -5.51
N ALA A 7 10.87 -12.30 -5.42
CA ALA A 7 9.57 -12.56 -6.02
C ALA A 7 8.47 -11.62 -5.47
N ILE A 8 8.45 -11.36 -4.15
CA ILE A 8 7.47 -10.45 -3.52
C ILE A 8 7.69 -9.00 -3.97
N CYS A 9 8.94 -8.53 -3.98
CA CYS A 9 9.23 -7.15 -4.40
C CYS A 9 8.94 -6.94 -5.89
N ASN A 10 9.26 -7.93 -6.74
CA ASN A 10 8.88 -7.92 -8.16
C ASN A 10 7.37 -7.92 -8.36
N TYR A 11 6.62 -8.65 -7.52
CA TYR A 11 5.16 -8.59 -7.53
C TYR A 11 4.64 -7.19 -7.21
N PHE A 12 5.15 -6.51 -6.18
CA PHE A 12 4.74 -5.13 -5.87
C PHE A 12 5.08 -4.13 -6.98
N LEU A 13 6.25 -4.28 -7.61
CA LEU A 13 6.64 -3.46 -8.75
C LEU A 13 5.69 -3.66 -9.95
N SER A 14 5.36 -4.92 -10.26
CA SER A 14 4.39 -5.27 -11.33
C SER A 14 2.99 -4.76 -11.00
N LEU A 15 2.59 -4.82 -9.74
CA LEU A 15 1.32 -4.31 -9.27
C LEU A 15 1.22 -2.79 -9.42
N GLN A 16 2.31 -2.05 -9.18
CA GLN A 16 2.35 -0.61 -9.46
C GLN A 16 2.10 -0.33 -10.95
N ASP A 17 2.74 -1.09 -11.84
CA ASP A 17 2.55 -0.93 -13.29
C ASP A 17 1.10 -1.25 -13.72
N LEU A 18 0.51 -2.31 -13.15
CA LEU A 18 -0.89 -2.68 -13.40
C LEU A 18 -1.88 -1.60 -12.92
N ILE A 19 -1.70 -1.09 -11.70
CA ILE A 19 -2.58 -0.06 -11.12
C ILE A 19 -2.47 1.21 -11.94
N VAL A 20 -1.25 1.70 -12.21
CA VAL A 20 -1.06 2.91 -13.01
C VAL A 20 -1.62 2.75 -14.42
N GLY A 21 -1.37 1.62 -15.08
CA GLY A 21 -1.92 1.35 -16.42
C GLY A 21 -3.45 1.26 -16.43
N THR A 22 -4.09 0.92 -15.31
CA THR A 22 -5.55 0.99 -15.15
C THR A 22 -6.03 2.42 -14.94
N LEU A 23 -5.40 3.17 -14.03
CA LEU A 23 -5.78 4.55 -13.73
C LEU A 23 -5.62 5.48 -14.93
N GLU A 24 -4.59 5.28 -15.75
CA GLU A 24 -4.33 6.05 -16.97
C GLU A 24 -5.31 5.80 -18.12
N LYS A 25 -6.23 4.82 -17.99
CA LYS A 25 -7.36 4.65 -18.91
C LYS A 25 -8.55 5.50 -18.51
N GLU A 26 -8.61 5.88 -17.24
CA GLU A 26 -9.68 6.71 -16.65
C GLU A 26 -9.30 8.19 -16.62
N ASP A 27 -8.09 8.57 -17.03
CA ASP A 27 -7.62 9.95 -17.05
C ASP A 27 -6.95 10.29 -18.39
N GLU A 28 -7.04 11.55 -18.80
CA GLU A 28 -6.40 12.06 -20.03
C GLU A 28 -4.89 12.29 -19.84
N LYS A 29 -4.44 12.49 -18.59
CA LYS A 29 -3.03 12.64 -18.26
C LYS A 29 -2.36 11.30 -17.94
N LYS A 30 -1.04 11.29 -18.08
CA LYS A 30 -0.18 10.15 -17.73
C LYS A 30 0.60 10.43 -16.45
N PHE A 31 0.98 9.38 -15.75
CA PHE A 31 1.81 9.49 -14.57
C PHE A 31 3.23 9.92 -14.95
N HIS A 32 3.76 10.91 -14.24
CA HIS A 32 5.18 11.19 -14.22
C HIS A 32 5.89 10.15 -13.36
N VAL A 33 6.98 9.59 -13.88
CA VAL A 33 7.75 8.54 -13.21
C VAL A 33 9.07 9.13 -12.73
N ASP A 34 9.33 9.00 -11.43
CA ASP A 34 10.59 9.37 -10.81
C ASP A 34 11.20 8.15 -10.11
N SER A 35 12.39 7.74 -10.55
CA SER A 35 13.12 6.61 -9.97
C SER A 35 14.30 7.15 -9.18
N TRP A 36 14.45 6.67 -7.95
CA TRP A 36 15.38 7.25 -7.00
C TRP A 36 16.09 6.17 -6.19
N GLU A 37 17.26 6.51 -5.69
CA GLU A 37 18.07 5.68 -4.80
C GLU A 37 18.20 6.33 -3.43
N ARG A 38 18.29 5.52 -2.38
CA ARG A 38 18.38 6.01 -1.00
C ARG A 38 19.83 5.96 -0.51
N PRO A 39 20.39 7.07 0.02
CA PRO A 39 21.60 7.00 0.82
C PRO A 39 21.41 6.06 2.01
N GLY A 40 22.19 4.97 2.08
CA GLY A 40 22.04 3.90 3.08
C GLY A 40 21.32 2.63 2.59
N GLY A 41 20.99 2.55 1.29
CA GLY A 41 20.61 1.31 0.61
C GLY A 41 19.16 1.25 0.13
N GLY A 42 19.00 0.70 -1.07
CA GLY A 42 17.73 0.58 -1.78
C GLY A 42 17.32 1.84 -2.54
N GLY A 43 16.02 2.00 -2.76
CA GLY A 43 15.44 3.06 -3.57
C GLY A 43 13.96 2.86 -3.81
N GLY A 44 13.45 3.43 -4.88
CA GLY A 44 12.05 3.29 -5.24
C GLY A 44 11.70 3.91 -6.57
N ARG A 45 10.43 3.74 -6.93
CA ARG A 45 9.81 4.33 -8.11
C ARG A 45 8.54 5.04 -7.66
N THR A 46 8.58 6.35 -7.68
CA THR A 46 7.46 7.24 -7.42
C THR A 46 6.73 7.49 -8.73
N LYS A 47 5.41 7.27 -8.77
CA LYS A 47 4.59 7.64 -9.93
C LYS A 47 3.52 8.60 -9.48
N VAL A 48 3.49 9.79 -10.07
CA VAL A 48 2.54 10.86 -9.70
C VAL A 48 1.82 11.41 -10.93
N LEU A 49 0.51 11.57 -10.84
CA LEU A 49 -0.32 12.33 -11.77
C LEU A 49 -0.91 13.53 -11.03
N MET A 50 -0.85 14.71 -11.65
CA MET A 50 -1.41 15.95 -11.11
C MET A 50 -2.25 16.68 -12.16
N ASP A 51 -3.31 17.34 -11.69
CA ASP A 51 -4.21 18.16 -12.50
C ASP A 51 -4.83 17.38 -13.67
N GLY A 52 -5.22 16.12 -13.45
CA GLY A 52 -5.89 15.26 -14.42
C GLY A 52 -7.34 15.65 -14.68
N SER A 53 -7.97 14.90 -15.60
CA SER A 53 -9.41 15.02 -15.86
C SER A 53 -10.24 14.34 -14.78
N THR A 54 -9.77 13.20 -14.25
CA THR A 54 -10.44 12.39 -13.22
C THR A 54 -9.77 12.55 -11.87
N PHE A 55 -8.43 12.55 -11.83
CA PHE A 55 -7.66 12.71 -10.59
C PHE A 55 -7.10 14.12 -10.47
N GLU A 56 -7.41 14.80 -9.37
CA GLU A 56 -6.72 16.05 -9.00
C GLU A 56 -5.25 15.75 -8.68
N LYS A 57 -5.03 14.68 -7.89
CA LYS A 57 -3.69 14.18 -7.56
C LYS A 57 -3.74 12.68 -7.30
N ALA A 58 -2.87 11.92 -7.94
CA ALA A 58 -2.74 10.49 -7.70
C ALA A 58 -1.26 10.12 -7.52
N GLY A 59 -0.95 9.43 -6.44
CA GLY A 59 0.38 8.87 -6.19
C GLY A 59 0.30 7.35 -6.06
N VAL A 60 1.16 6.64 -6.79
CA VAL A 60 1.35 5.18 -6.65
C VAL A 60 2.84 4.93 -6.57
N ASN A 61 3.33 4.56 -5.40
CA ASN A 61 4.74 4.49 -5.09
C ASN A 61 5.15 3.05 -4.77
N PHE A 62 6.28 2.65 -5.34
CA PHE A 62 7.00 1.43 -4.97
C PHE A 62 8.29 1.83 -4.27
N SER A 63 8.65 1.09 -3.23
CA SER A 63 9.95 1.22 -2.57
C SER A 63 10.51 -0.16 -2.24
N ASP A 64 11.82 -0.30 -2.38
CA ASP A 64 12.62 -1.41 -1.86
C ASP A 64 13.81 -0.80 -1.12
N VAL A 65 13.81 -0.88 0.20
CA VAL A 65 14.79 -0.23 1.07
C VAL A 65 15.43 -1.20 2.05
N SER A 66 16.65 -0.86 2.45
CA SER A 66 17.34 -1.48 3.59
C SER A 66 17.83 -0.42 4.55
N GLY A 67 18.08 -0.82 5.80
CA GLY A 67 18.67 0.08 6.79
C GLY A 67 18.78 -0.57 8.15
N GLU A 68 19.01 0.25 9.16
CA GLU A 68 19.03 -0.19 10.56
C GLU A 68 18.02 0.59 11.39
N PHE A 69 17.29 -0.11 12.26
CA PHE A 69 16.47 0.54 13.28
C PHE A 69 17.34 1.14 14.39
N SER A 70 16.82 2.16 15.09
CA SER A 70 17.40 2.57 16.37
C SER A 70 17.31 1.42 17.38
N GLU A 71 18.15 1.46 18.41
CA GLU A 71 18.18 0.40 19.41
C GLU A 71 16.84 0.26 20.14
N GLU A 72 16.20 1.39 20.47
CA GLU A 72 14.91 1.46 21.14
C GLU A 72 13.79 0.92 20.25
N PHE A 73 13.79 1.29 18.96
CA PHE A 73 12.75 0.85 18.04
C PHE A 73 12.90 -0.64 17.69
N ALA A 74 14.13 -1.15 17.60
CA ALA A 74 14.38 -2.57 17.38
C ALA A 74 13.73 -3.44 18.47
N LYS A 75 13.71 -2.98 19.73
CA LYS A 75 13.08 -3.68 20.87
C LYS A 75 11.55 -3.82 20.75
N GLN A 76 10.89 -2.97 19.96
CA GLN A 76 9.43 -2.96 19.80
C GLN A 76 8.95 -3.73 18.56
N ILE A 77 9.84 -4.00 17.62
CA ILE A 77 9.52 -4.64 16.34
C ILE A 77 9.94 -6.12 16.39
N PRO A 78 9.28 -7.04 15.65
CA PRO A 78 9.68 -8.44 15.61
C PRO A 78 11.04 -8.68 14.93
N GLY A 79 11.78 -9.70 15.37
CA GLY A 79 13.02 -10.19 14.73
C GLY A 79 14.26 -9.99 15.59
N ASP A 80 15.43 -10.24 15.01
CA ASP A 80 16.71 -10.13 15.71
C ASP A 80 17.63 -9.13 15.00
N GLY A 81 18.51 -8.48 15.76
CA GLY A 81 19.39 -7.44 15.24
C GLY A 81 18.64 -6.16 14.86
N ARG A 82 19.40 -5.22 14.26
CA ARG A 82 18.91 -3.89 13.90
C ARG A 82 18.71 -3.72 12.40
N ALA A 83 19.43 -4.49 11.58
CA ALA A 83 19.34 -4.45 10.14
C ALA A 83 18.00 -5.01 9.65
N PHE A 84 17.31 -4.25 8.80
CA PHE A 84 16.05 -4.64 8.18
C PHE A 84 16.09 -4.43 6.67
N THR A 85 15.22 -5.15 5.97
CA THR A 85 14.82 -4.78 4.61
C THR A 85 13.30 -4.65 4.54
N ALA A 86 12.82 -3.80 3.66
CA ALA A 86 11.40 -3.60 3.42
C ALA A 86 11.16 -3.31 1.94
N CYS A 87 10.20 -3.98 1.34
CA CYS A 87 9.68 -3.57 0.03
C CYS A 87 8.15 -3.52 0.07
N GLY A 88 7.57 -2.65 -0.76
CA GLY A 88 6.13 -2.44 -0.72
C GLY A 88 5.63 -1.46 -1.77
N ILE A 89 4.31 -1.43 -1.87
CA ILE A 89 3.54 -0.48 -2.66
C ILE A 89 2.67 0.37 -1.73
N SER A 90 2.53 1.64 -2.06
CA SER A 90 1.62 2.56 -1.40
C SER A 90 0.93 3.45 -2.43
N LEU A 91 -0.30 3.83 -2.18
CA LEU A 91 -1.02 4.77 -3.03
C LEU A 91 -1.96 5.64 -2.22
N VAL A 92 -2.16 6.86 -2.73
CA VAL A 92 -3.25 7.75 -2.34
C VAL A 92 -3.76 8.39 -3.62
N LEU A 93 -5.05 8.22 -3.88
CA LEU A 93 -5.70 8.78 -5.08
C LEU A 93 -6.75 9.79 -4.62
N HIS A 94 -6.62 11.03 -5.06
CA HIS A 94 -7.57 12.12 -4.84
C HIS A 94 -8.30 12.42 -6.16
N PRO A 95 -9.55 11.95 -6.30
CA PRO A 95 -10.38 12.30 -7.45
C PRO A 95 -10.74 13.78 -7.43
N LYS A 96 -10.94 14.34 -8.62
CA LYS A 96 -11.38 15.73 -8.80
C LYS A 96 -12.87 15.91 -8.53
N ASN A 97 -13.67 14.88 -8.80
CA ASN A 97 -15.11 14.89 -8.56
C ASN A 97 -15.39 14.45 -7.10
N PRO A 98 -16.04 15.27 -6.26
CA PRO A 98 -16.27 14.94 -4.85
C PRO A 98 -17.23 13.76 -4.64
N PHE A 99 -17.95 13.32 -5.67
CA PHE A 99 -18.75 12.09 -5.63
C PHE A 99 -17.91 10.82 -5.80
N VAL A 100 -16.63 10.94 -6.14
CA VAL A 100 -15.69 9.82 -6.18
C VAL A 100 -14.82 9.89 -4.91
N PRO A 101 -14.76 8.81 -4.12
CA PRO A 101 -14.02 8.81 -2.85
C PRO A 101 -12.50 8.83 -3.05
N THR A 102 -11.78 9.42 -2.09
CA THR A 102 -10.34 9.18 -1.96
C THR A 102 -10.10 7.73 -1.55
N VAL A 103 -9.05 7.11 -2.08
CA VAL A 103 -8.61 5.77 -1.65
C VAL A 103 -7.14 5.82 -1.25
N HIS A 104 -6.82 5.16 -0.14
CA HIS A 104 -5.45 4.86 0.26
C HIS A 104 -5.25 3.35 0.33
N ALA A 105 -4.08 2.88 -0.08
CA ALA A 105 -3.66 1.50 0.13
C ALA A 105 -2.17 1.43 0.42
N ASN A 106 -1.78 0.48 1.26
CA ASN A 106 -0.38 0.17 1.54
C ASN A 106 -0.21 -1.34 1.70
N PHE A 107 0.75 -1.94 1.01
CA PHE A 107 1.13 -3.33 1.22
C PHE A 107 2.65 -3.41 1.25
N ARG A 108 3.20 -4.04 2.29
CA ARG A 108 4.64 -4.10 2.53
C ARG A 108 5.05 -5.45 3.10
N TYR A 109 6.24 -5.87 2.73
CA TYR A 109 6.92 -7.05 3.24
C TYR A 109 8.23 -6.59 3.89
N LEU A 110 8.47 -7.05 5.12
CA LEU A 110 9.66 -6.69 5.90
C LEU A 110 10.40 -7.94 6.33
N THR A 111 11.73 -7.85 6.39
CA THR A 111 12.60 -8.86 6.99
C THR A 111 13.50 -8.23 8.05
N ARG A 112 13.72 -8.93 9.15
CA ARG A 112 14.67 -8.56 10.21
C ARG A 112 15.25 -9.80 10.88
N GLY A 113 16.55 -10.01 10.74
CA GLY A 113 17.21 -11.24 11.17
C GLY A 113 16.56 -12.46 10.50
N THR A 114 16.06 -13.40 11.29
CA THR A 114 15.39 -14.62 10.81
C THR A 114 13.88 -14.46 10.60
N ARG A 115 13.31 -13.31 10.98
CA ARG A 115 11.86 -13.07 10.87
C ARG A 115 11.51 -12.29 9.62
N SER A 116 10.32 -12.56 9.12
CA SER A 116 9.66 -11.73 8.13
C SER A 116 8.17 -11.64 8.39
N TRP A 117 7.55 -10.56 7.93
CA TRP A 117 6.12 -10.33 8.07
C TRP A 117 5.61 -9.40 6.98
N PHE A 118 4.30 -9.47 6.75
CA PHE A 118 3.58 -8.50 5.94
C PHE A 118 2.92 -7.46 6.83
N GLY A 119 2.71 -6.27 6.27
CA GLY A 119 1.83 -5.25 6.82
C GLY A 119 1.08 -4.58 5.68
N GLY A 120 -0.10 -4.05 5.97
CA GLY A 120 -0.85 -3.35 4.95
C GLY A 120 -2.33 -3.27 5.22
N GLY A 121 -3.02 -2.67 4.27
CA GLY A 121 -4.44 -2.37 4.33
C GLY A 121 -4.82 -1.39 3.24
N VAL A 122 -6.10 -1.07 3.24
CA VAL A 122 -6.75 -0.22 2.25
C VAL A 122 -7.99 0.37 2.89
N ASP A 123 -8.24 1.63 2.60
CA ASP A 123 -9.34 2.39 3.15
C ASP A 123 -9.93 3.32 2.09
N LEU A 124 -11.21 3.63 2.28
CA LEU A 124 -12.01 4.45 1.39
C LEU A 124 -12.53 5.65 2.16
N THR A 125 -12.25 6.85 1.65
CA THR A 125 -12.61 8.12 2.28
C THR A 125 -13.57 8.90 1.36
N PRO A 126 -14.89 8.62 1.43
CA PRO A 126 -15.88 9.37 0.66
C PRO A 126 -16.12 10.77 1.24
N TYR A 127 -16.31 11.75 0.36
CA TYR A 127 -16.80 13.08 0.74
C TYR A 127 -18.34 13.08 0.79
N TYR A 128 -18.96 12.51 -0.25
CA TYR A 128 -20.39 12.22 -0.31
C TYR A 128 -20.56 10.69 -0.38
N PRO A 129 -20.92 10.03 0.72
CA PRO A 129 -20.96 8.57 0.76
C PRO A 129 -22.19 8.01 0.02
N PHE A 130 -21.93 7.09 -0.91
CA PHE A 130 -22.94 6.21 -1.48
C PHE A 130 -22.87 4.84 -0.83
N ARG A 131 -24.02 4.33 -0.37
CA ARG A 131 -24.08 3.05 0.36
C ARG A 131 -23.60 1.89 -0.51
N GLU A 132 -23.91 1.95 -1.81
CA GLU A 132 -23.56 0.92 -2.78
C GLU A 132 -22.04 0.80 -2.93
N ASP A 133 -21.32 1.93 -2.95
CA ASP A 133 -19.86 1.98 -3.06
C ASP A 133 -19.19 1.39 -1.81
N VAL A 134 -19.68 1.75 -0.62
CA VAL A 134 -19.18 1.20 0.65
C VAL A 134 -19.37 -0.32 0.69
N ILE A 135 -20.54 -0.81 0.30
CA ILE A 135 -20.82 -2.25 0.24
C ILE A 135 -19.93 -2.93 -0.80
N ALA A 136 -19.77 -2.35 -1.98
CA ALA A 136 -18.94 -2.90 -3.05
C ALA A 136 -17.48 -3.01 -2.61
N PHE A 137 -16.93 -1.94 -2.01
CA PHE A 137 -15.58 -1.91 -1.48
C PHE A 137 -15.34 -3.01 -0.44
N HIS A 138 -16.21 -3.07 0.59
CA HIS A 138 -16.06 -4.08 1.64
C HIS A 138 -16.27 -5.51 1.13
N LYS A 139 -17.14 -5.74 0.14
CA LYS A 139 -17.32 -7.07 -0.47
C LYS A 139 -16.05 -7.57 -1.16
N VAL A 140 -15.31 -6.69 -1.84
CA VAL A 140 -14.03 -7.06 -2.50
C VAL A 140 -13.02 -7.53 -1.46
N TRP A 141 -12.83 -6.77 -0.38
CA TRP A 141 -11.85 -7.10 0.65
C TRP A 141 -12.26 -8.28 1.53
N HIS A 142 -13.55 -8.42 1.83
CA HIS A 142 -14.09 -9.60 2.48
C HIS A 142 -13.82 -10.86 1.64
N LYS A 143 -14.07 -10.81 0.33
CA LYS A 143 -13.78 -11.92 -0.57
C LYS A 143 -12.29 -12.27 -0.60
N ALA A 144 -11.41 -11.28 -0.66
CA ALA A 144 -9.97 -11.49 -0.63
C ALA A 144 -9.53 -12.17 0.67
N CYS A 145 -9.98 -11.69 1.82
CA CYS A 145 -9.64 -12.27 3.12
C CYS A 145 -10.21 -13.69 3.30
N THR A 146 -11.49 -13.90 2.96
CA THR A 146 -12.14 -15.22 3.10
C THR A 146 -11.56 -16.28 2.17
N THR A 147 -11.08 -15.90 0.98
CA THR A 147 -10.34 -16.81 0.08
C THR A 147 -9.03 -17.29 0.72
N HIS A 148 -8.47 -16.51 1.64
CA HIS A 148 -7.21 -16.78 2.34
C HIS A 148 -7.40 -16.82 3.86
N SER A 149 -8.50 -17.43 4.34
CA SER A 149 -8.93 -17.42 5.75
C SER A 149 -7.91 -18.00 6.74
N GLY A 150 -6.96 -18.81 6.27
CA GLY A 150 -5.85 -19.32 7.10
C GLY A 150 -4.79 -18.28 7.45
N VAL A 151 -4.77 -17.12 6.77
CA VAL A 151 -3.77 -16.05 6.99
C VAL A 151 -4.38 -14.65 7.14
N ALA A 152 -5.62 -14.43 6.70
CA ALA A 152 -6.29 -13.14 6.75
C ALA A 152 -7.68 -13.28 7.40
N ASP A 153 -7.85 -12.59 8.54
CA ASP A 153 -9.13 -12.45 9.24
C ASP A 153 -9.75 -11.10 8.90
N TYR A 154 -10.84 -11.10 8.13
CA TYR A 154 -11.50 -9.88 7.68
C TYR A 154 -12.04 -9.04 8.83
N ASP A 155 -12.70 -9.66 9.81
CA ASP A 155 -13.37 -8.92 10.88
C ASP A 155 -12.34 -8.23 11.77
N LYS A 156 -11.25 -8.93 12.07
CA LYS A 156 -10.10 -8.36 12.79
C LYS A 156 -9.45 -7.21 12.01
N LEU A 157 -9.16 -7.41 10.72
CA LEU A 157 -8.52 -6.37 9.90
C LEU A 157 -9.41 -5.15 9.68
N LYS A 158 -10.72 -5.36 9.54
CA LYS A 158 -11.71 -4.30 9.43
C LYS A 158 -11.78 -3.49 10.72
N SER A 159 -11.90 -4.14 11.88
CA SER A 159 -11.91 -3.44 13.19
C SER A 159 -10.62 -2.65 13.40
N TRP A 160 -9.48 -3.24 13.05
CA TRP A 160 -8.21 -2.54 13.16
C TRP A 160 -8.12 -1.31 12.26
N CYS A 161 -8.68 -1.37 11.05
CA CYS A 161 -8.77 -0.22 10.16
C CYS A 161 -9.61 0.92 10.79
N ASP A 162 -10.76 0.58 11.38
CA ASP A 162 -11.62 1.56 12.07
C ASP A 162 -10.90 2.25 13.24
N GLU A 163 -10.13 1.49 14.03
CA GLU A 163 -9.36 2.02 15.17
C GLU A 163 -8.16 2.86 14.71
N TYR A 164 -7.48 2.44 13.65
CA TYR A 164 -6.23 3.05 13.19
C TYR A 164 -6.45 4.41 12.54
N PHE A 165 -7.51 4.56 11.73
CA PHE A 165 -7.83 5.82 11.04
C PHE A 165 -8.83 6.69 11.81
N HIS A 166 -8.85 6.54 13.13
CA HIS A 166 -9.64 7.38 14.02
C HIS A 166 -8.87 8.63 14.43
N LEU A 167 -9.46 9.81 14.22
CA LEU A 167 -8.98 11.07 14.80
C LEU A 167 -9.73 11.29 16.12
N PRO A 168 -9.05 11.21 17.29
CA PRO A 168 -9.68 11.33 18.61
C PRO A 168 -10.11 12.77 18.95
#